data_AF-A0A1U9MAX5-F1
#
_entry.id   AF-A0A1U9MAX5-F1
#
_cell.length_a   1.000
_cell.length_b   1.000
_cell.length_c   1.000
_cell.angle_alpha   90.00
_cell.angle_beta   90.00
_cell.angle_gamma   90.00
#
_symmetry.space_group_name_H-M   'P 1'
#
loop_
_entity.id
_entity.type
_entity.pdbx_description
1 polymer ?
#
loop_
_entity_poly.entity_id
_entity_poly.type
_entity_poly.pdbx_seq_one_letter_code
_entity_poly.pdbx_strand_id
1 'polypeptide(L)'
;MLATKDKTLYLPSPHVRVISASGAGDSFVAGMVQGLALGWEAEDAFRLATACGTAAVAEKGNGLCQLPNIKRLYNYLARKGKNIGPATLSQD
;
A
#
# COMPACT_ATOMS: atom_id res chain seq x y z
N MET A 1 -1.23 -8.35 -0.79
CA MET A 1 -2.48 -8.97 -1.24
C MET A 1 -3.58 -8.51 -0.29
N LEU A 2 -4.77 -8.21 -0.80
CA LEU A 2 -5.97 -7.97 -0.01
C LEU A 2 -7.00 -9.04 -0.41
N ALA A 3 -7.45 -9.82 0.56
CA ALA A 3 -8.52 -10.79 0.35
C ALA A 3 -9.80 -10.28 1.01
N THR A 4 -10.90 -10.34 0.26
CA THR A 4 -12.25 -10.06 0.74
C THR A 4 -13.11 -11.29 0.47
N LYS A 5 -14.36 -11.29 0.95
CA LYS A 5 -15.31 -12.37 0.66
C LYS A 5 -15.48 -12.61 -0.84
N ASP A 6 -15.50 -11.53 -1.63
CA ASP A 6 -15.91 -11.58 -3.03
C ASP A 6 -14.75 -11.58 -4.02
N LYS A 7 -13.57 -11.12 -3.60
CA LYS A 7 -12.38 -10.98 -4.48
C LYS A 7 -11.06 -10.96 -3.73
N THR A 8 -10.01 -11.27 -4.46
CA THR A 8 -8.62 -11.06 -4.04
C THR A 8 -7.94 -10.06 -4.96
N LEU A 9 -7.27 -9.08 -4.36
CA LEU A 9 -6.54 -8.02 -5.04
C LEU A 9 -5.04 -8.13 -4.79
N TYR A 10 -4.27 -8.03 -5.86
CA TYR A 10 -2.81 -8.02 -5.81
C TYR A 10 -2.31 -6.68 -6.31
N LEU A 11 -1.66 -5.95 -5.41
CA LEU A 11 -1.03 -4.67 -5.72
C LEU A 11 0.49 -4.86 -5.61
N PRO A 12 1.25 -4.76 -6.71
CA PRO A 12 2.69 -4.81 -6.63
C PRO A 12 3.21 -3.57 -5.89
N SER A 13 4.12 -3.78 -4.95
CA SER A 13 4.77 -2.68 -4.23
C SER A 13 5.59 -1.81 -5.19
N PRO A 14 5.55 -0.47 -5.06
CA PRO A 14 6.42 0.41 -5.84
C PRO A 14 7.90 0.11 -5.58
N HIS A 15 8.71 0.17 -6.63
CA HIS A 15 10.17 0.04 -6.49
C HIS A 15 10.73 1.28 -5.79
N VAL A 16 11.32 1.07 -4.62
CA VAL A 16 12.03 2.09 -3.82
C VAL A 16 13.34 1.52 -3.31
N ARG A 17 14.31 2.40 -3.02
CA ARG A 17 15.52 1.99 -2.32
C ARG A 17 15.16 1.68 -0.87
N VAL A 18 15.31 0.42 -0.47
CA VAL A 18 15.08 0.00 0.92
C VAL A 18 16.23 0.47 1.80
N ILE A 19 15.90 1.21 2.86
CA ILE A 19 16.84 1.66 3.89
C ILE A 19 16.67 0.84 5.17
N SER A 20 15.43 0.54 5.53
CA SER A 20 15.06 -0.24 6.72
C SER A 20 13.74 -0.96 6.48
N ALA A 21 13.53 -2.14 7.06
CA ALA A 21 12.21 -2.80 7.04
C ALA A 21 11.35 -2.48 8.28
N SER A 22 11.97 -1.87 9.31
CA SER A 22 11.30 -1.54 10.57
C SER A 22 10.13 -0.59 10.35
N GLY A 23 8.99 -0.87 10.99
CA GLY A 23 7.78 -0.04 10.93
C GLY A 23 6.98 -0.13 9.63
N ALA A 24 7.39 -0.95 8.64
CA ALA A 24 6.66 -1.11 7.39
C ALA A 24 5.26 -1.73 7.60
N GLY A 25 5.17 -2.72 8.48
CA GLY A 25 3.90 -3.38 8.85
C GLY A 25 2.96 -2.43 9.59
N ASP A 26 3.46 -1.74 10.62
CA ASP A 26 2.66 -0.78 11.39
C ASP A 26 2.17 0.38 10.50
N SER A 27 3.04 0.88 9.61
CA SER A 27 2.68 1.93 8.65
C SER A 27 1.63 1.45 7.65
N PHE A 28 1.71 0.19 7.22
CA PHE A 28 0.70 -0.42 6.37
C PHE A 28 -0.66 -0.49 7.09
N VAL A 29 -0.69 -1.01 8.32
CA VAL A 29 -1.92 -1.08 9.13
C VAL A 29 -2.50 0.31 9.39
N ALA A 30 -1.67 1.29 9.75
CA ALA A 30 -2.08 2.66 9.96
C ALA A 30 -2.72 3.25 8.69
N GLY A 31 -2.13 3.02 7.51
CA GLY A 31 -2.70 3.45 6.23
C GLY A 31 -4.04 2.78 5.92
N MET A 32 -4.17 1.48 6.17
CA MET A 32 -5.42 0.74 5.96
C MET A 32 -6.53 1.27 6.87
N VAL A 33 -6.25 1.36 8.18
CA VAL A 33 -7.21 1.83 9.18
C VAL A 33 -7.63 3.27 8.90
N GLN A 34 -6.69 4.14 8.54
CA GLN A 34 -7.00 5.53 8.19
C GLN A 34 -7.97 5.62 7.01
N GLY A 35 -7.71 4.88 5.92
CA GLY A 35 -8.58 4.88 4.75
C GLY A 35 -9.99 4.39 5.08
N LEU A 36 -10.09 3.28 5.83
CA LEU A 36 -11.38 2.73 6.26
C LEU A 36 -12.13 3.68 7.22
N ALA A 37 -11.42 4.31 8.16
CA ALA A 37 -12.00 5.27 9.10
C ALA A 37 -12.54 6.53 8.41
N LEU A 38 -11.96 6.90 7.25
CA LEU A 38 -12.47 7.95 6.38
C LEU A 38 -13.62 7.49 5.46
N GLY A 39 -14.08 6.25 5.58
CA GLY A 39 -15.16 5.69 4.76
C GLY A 39 -14.74 5.34 3.34
N TRP A 40 -13.44 5.17 3.07
CA TRP A 40 -12.98 4.75 1.74
C TRP A 40 -13.26 3.27 1.50
N GLU A 41 -13.41 2.92 0.23
CA GLU A 41 -13.45 1.53 -0.20
C GLU A 41 -12.17 0.78 0.20
N ALA A 42 -12.31 -0.52 0.48
CA ALA A 42 -11.19 -1.35 0.92
C ALA A 42 -10.01 -1.35 -0.06
N GLU A 43 -10.26 -1.17 -1.36
CA GLU A 43 -9.20 -1.09 -2.37
C GLU A 43 -8.37 0.20 -2.25
N ASP A 44 -9.03 1.34 -2.01
CA ASP A 44 -8.36 2.63 -1.86
C ASP A 44 -7.62 2.71 -0.53
N ALA A 45 -8.21 2.16 0.53
CA ALA A 45 -7.53 1.95 1.81
C ALA A 45 -6.29 1.04 1.64
N PHE A 46 -6.39 -0.02 0.85
CA PHE A 46 -5.26 -0.91 0.57
C PHE A 46 -4.15 -0.22 -0.23
N ARG A 47 -4.49 0.64 -1.20
CA ARG A 47 -3.49 1.47 -1.91
C ARG A 47 -2.79 2.44 -0.96
N LEU A 48 -3.52 3.05 -0.03
CA LEU A 48 -2.94 3.91 1.00
C LEU A 48 -2.03 3.12 1.93
N ALA A 49 -2.46 1.94 2.38
CA ALA A 49 -1.66 1.02 3.19
C ALA A 49 -0.33 0.67 2.51
N THR A 50 -0.37 0.27 1.23
CA THR A 50 0.84 -0.02 0.45
C THR A 50 1.72 1.20 0.29
N ALA A 51 1.15 2.39 0.07
CA ALA A 51 1.92 3.64 0.00
C ALA A 51 2.64 3.95 1.31
N CYS A 52 1.97 3.81 2.45
CA CYS A 52 2.53 4.03 3.78
C CYS A 52 3.66 3.03 4.09
N GLY A 53 3.42 1.72 3.89
CA GLY A 53 4.46 0.69 4.09
C GLY A 53 5.67 0.90 3.19
N THR A 54 5.44 1.29 1.93
CA THR A 54 6.53 1.58 0.98
C THR A 54 7.31 2.84 1.37
N ALA A 55 6.64 3.87 1.88
CA ALA A 55 7.31 5.07 2.36
C ALA A 55 8.17 4.79 3.60
N ALA A 56 7.69 3.95 4.52
CA ALA A 56 8.42 3.56 5.72
C ALA A 56 9.73 2.82 5.38
N VAL A 57 9.70 1.92 4.40
CA VAL A 57 10.93 1.18 4.05
C VAL A 57 12.00 2.03 3.36
N ALA A 58 11.58 3.16 2.77
CA ALA A 58 12.46 4.11 2.10
C ALA A 58 13.00 5.20 3.04
N GLU A 59 12.61 5.19 4.32
CA GLU A 59 13.03 6.13 5.34
C GLU A 59 14.10 5.49 6.25
N LYS A 60 14.94 6.32 6.89
CA LYS A 60 15.83 5.81 7.96
C LYS A 60 14.96 5.22 9.06
N GLY A 61 15.34 4.08 9.65
CA GLY A 61 14.47 3.28 10.55
C GLY A 61 13.95 3.96 11.82
N ASN A 62 14.33 5.22 12.07
CA ASN A 62 13.85 6.10 13.15
C ASN A 62 13.23 7.42 12.65
N GLY A 63 13.15 7.63 11.33
CA GLY A 63 12.53 8.79 10.71
C GLY A 63 11.02 8.57 10.54
N LEU A 64 10.24 9.64 10.75
CA LEU A 64 8.81 9.61 10.48
C LEU A 64 8.56 9.52 8.98
N CYS A 65 7.56 8.72 8.59
CA CYS A 65 7.09 8.69 7.22
C CYS A 65 6.61 10.08 6.78
N GLN A 66 7.09 10.54 5.63
CA GLN A 66 6.80 11.90 5.15
C GLN A 66 5.53 11.90 4.31
N LEU A 67 4.54 12.71 4.70
CA LEU A 67 3.26 12.82 4.00
C LEU A 67 3.39 13.09 2.48
N PRO A 68 4.31 13.95 2.00
CA PRO A 68 4.52 14.13 0.56
C PRO A 68 4.91 12.84 -0.17
N ASN A 69 5.73 11.98 0.45
CA ASN A 69 6.15 10.71 -0.14
C ASN A 69 4.98 9.72 -0.21
N ILE A 70 4.17 9.65 0.85
CA ILE A 70 2.96 8.81 0.88
C ILE A 70 2.00 9.25 -0.23
N LYS A 71 1.71 10.56 -0.35
CA LYS A 71 0.83 11.08 -1.40
C LYS A 71 1.35 10.75 -2.81
N ARG A 72 2.66 10.87 -3.04
CA ARG A 72 3.28 10.52 -4.33
C ARG A 72 3.09 9.03 -4.66
N LEU A 73 3.36 8.15 -3.69
CA LEU A 73 3.23 6.71 -3.84
C LEU A 73 1.77 6.28 -4.02
N TYR A 74 0.84 6.87 -3.25
CA TYR A 74 -0.59 6.64 -3.41
C TYR A 74 -1.07 7.00 -4.80
N ASN A 75 -0.72 8.18 -5.32
CA ASN A 75 -1.08 8.60 -6.67
C ASN A 75 -0.48 7.69 -7.76
N TYR A 76 0.74 7.20 -7.56
CA TYR A 76 1.37 6.22 -8.44
C TYR A 76 0.56 4.91 -8.47
N LEU A 77 0.17 4.40 -7.30
CA LEU A 77 -0.62 3.18 -7.15
C LEU A 77 -2.05 3.33 -7.68
N ALA A 78 -2.67 4.50 -7.49
CA ALA A 78 -3.98 4.84 -8.03
C ALA A 78 -4.00 4.74 -9.57
N ARG A 79 -2.94 5.25 -10.23
CA ARG A 79 -2.78 5.18 -11.69
C ARG A 79 -2.53 3.76 -12.20
N LYS A 80 -1.71 2.97 -11.49
CA LYS A 80 -1.40 1.58 -11.85
C LYS A 80 -2.59 0.62 -11.68
N GLY A 81 -3.38 0.79 -10.63
CA GLY A 81 -4.50 -0.11 -10.35
C GLY A 81 -5.79 0.15 -11.13
N LYS A 82 -5.77 0.94 -12.22
CA LYS A 82 -6.84 0.90 -13.25
C LYS A 82 -6.68 -0.27 -14.23
N ASN A 83 -5.53 -0.95 -14.22
CA ASN A 83 -5.21 -2.09 -15.11
C ASN A 83 -4.99 -3.42 -14.35
N ILE A 84 -5.34 -3.50 -13.06
CA ILE A 84 -5.18 -4.72 -12.27
C ILE A 84 -6.53 -5.45 -12.31
N GLY A 85 -6.69 -6.30 -13.31
CA GLY A 85 -7.79 -7.27 -13.36
C GLY A 85 -7.71 -8.25 -12.16
N PRO A 86 -8.78 -9.02 -11.90
CA PRO A 86 -8.73 -10.07 -10.89
C PRO A 86 -7.53 -10.96 -11.22
N ALA A 87 -6.65 -11.16 -10.23
CA ALA A 87 -5.48 -11.99 -10.44
C ALA A 87 -5.95 -13.39 -10.82
N THR A 88 -5.73 -13.78 -12.08
CA THR A 88 -5.78 -15.19 -12.48
C THR A 88 -4.75 -15.91 -11.63
N LEU A 89 -5.23 -16.70 -10.68
CA LEU A 89 -4.41 -17.65 -9.94
C LEU A 89 -3.88 -18.67 -10.95
N SER A 90 -2.69 -18.46 -11.48
CA SER A 90 -1.91 -19.55 -12.09
C SER A 90 -1.51 -20.49 -10.95
N GLN A 91 -2.19 -21.64 -10.87
CA GLN A 91 -1.66 -22.80 -10.17
C GLN A 91 -0.48 -23.32 -10.99
N ASP A 92 0.73 -23.24 -10.44
CA ASP A 92 1.90 -24.05 -10.78
C ASP A 92 2.68 -24.32 -9.48
#